data_AF-R9IQ39-F1
#
_entry.id   AF-R9IQ39-F1
#
_cell.length_a   1.000
_cell.length_b   1.000
_cell.length_c   1.000
_cell.angle_alpha   90.00
_cell.angle_beta   90.00
_cell.angle_gamma   90.00
#
_symmetry.space_group_name_H-M   'P 1'
#
loop_
_entity.id
_entity.type
_entity.pdbx_description
1 polymer ?
#
loop_
_entity_poly.entity_id
_entity_poly.type
_entity_poly.pdbx_seq_one_letter_code
_entity_poly.pdbx_strand_id
1 'polypeptide(L)'
;MISDIESGKIGCVITKDLSRLGRNYIESGSYMEVFFPKHNVRYIAITDNYDSLNKQEMDIAPFKNILNDMYSRDISKKVLAGRMTRSRQGKFCGGQPLLGLMRDPDDNGHLIIDPETAPIIRRIFDLALDGFGNMKD
;
A
#
# COMPACT_ATOMS: atom_id res chain seq x y z
N MET A 1 -20.24 -5.61 -23.05
CA MET A 1 -18.87 -5.55 -23.62
C MET A 1 -18.42 -6.91 -24.12
N ILE A 2 -18.07 -7.88 -23.26
CA ILE A 2 -17.52 -9.19 -23.71
C ILE A 2 -18.49 -9.93 -24.65
N SER A 3 -19.76 -10.06 -24.27
CA SER A 3 -20.79 -10.67 -25.13
C SER A 3 -21.03 -9.90 -26.45
N ASP A 4 -20.84 -8.58 -26.45
CA ASP A 4 -20.95 -7.74 -27.65
C ASP A 4 -19.74 -7.89 -28.58
N ILE A 5 -18.57 -8.17 -28.02
CA ILE A 5 -17.35 -8.53 -28.76
C ILE A 5 -17.50 -9.91 -29.37
N GLU A 6 -18.00 -10.89 -28.60
CA GLU A 6 -18.26 -12.25 -29.09
C GLU A 6 -19.32 -12.29 -30.19
N SER A 7 -20.32 -11.39 -30.13
CA SER A 7 -21.31 -11.21 -31.19
C SER A 7 -20.83 -10.33 -32.36
N GLY A 8 -19.57 -9.90 -32.36
CA GLY A 8 -18.95 -9.15 -33.46
C GLY A 8 -19.43 -7.70 -33.60
N LYS A 9 -20.13 -7.16 -32.60
CA LYS A 9 -20.67 -5.79 -32.63
C LYS A 9 -19.62 -4.73 -32.28
N ILE A 10 -18.54 -5.12 -31.62
CA ILE A 10 -17.47 -4.22 -31.16
C ILE A 10 -16.16 -4.61 -31.85
N GLY A 11 -15.58 -3.68 -32.60
CA GLY A 11 -14.25 -3.83 -33.24
C GLY A 11 -13.13 -3.06 -32.55
N CYS A 12 -13.44 -2.21 -31.57
CA CYS A 12 -12.45 -1.41 -30.85
C CYS A 12 -12.88 -1.16 -29.40
N VAL A 13 -11.96 -1.30 -28.46
CA VAL A 13 -12.15 -1.00 -27.03
C VAL A 13 -11.11 0.05 -26.63
N ILE A 14 -11.57 1.14 -26.03
CA ILE A 14 -10.73 2.26 -25.58
C ILE A 14 -10.92 2.46 -24.09
N THR A 15 -9.82 2.52 -23.36
CA THR A 15 -9.82 2.76 -21.90
C THR A 15 -8.87 3.89 -21.54
N LYS A 16 -9.06 4.46 -20.35
CA LYS A 16 -8.15 5.45 -19.78
C LYS A 16 -6.76 4.85 -19.56
N ASP A 17 -6.70 3.72 -18.88
CA ASP A 17 -5.48 3.05 -18.44
C ASP A 17 -5.72 1.52 -18.41
N LEU A 18 -4.66 0.71 -18.40
CA LEU A 18 -4.71 -0.76 -18.40
C LEU A 18 -5.48 -1.33 -17.20
N SER A 19 -5.58 -0.57 -16.10
CA SER A 19 -6.30 -1.00 -14.89
C SER A 19 -7.82 -1.08 -15.05
N ARG A 20 -8.37 -0.52 -16.14
CA ARG A 20 -9.82 -0.59 -16.45
C ARG A 20 -10.24 -1.90 -17.08
N LEU A 21 -9.29 -2.75 -17.46
CA LEU A 21 -9.58 -3.98 -18.18
C LEU A 21 -9.91 -5.17 -17.27
N GLY A 22 -9.31 -5.22 -16.08
CA GLY A 22 -9.50 -6.32 -15.14
C GLY A 22 -8.92 -6.01 -13.77
N ARG A 23 -9.39 -6.73 -12.74
CA ARG A 23 -8.91 -6.54 -11.35
C ARG A 23 -7.52 -7.12 -11.13
N ASN A 24 -7.14 -8.11 -11.95
CA ASN A 24 -5.85 -8.79 -11.88
C ASN A 24 -5.03 -8.50 -13.13
N TYR A 25 -3.72 -8.28 -12.95
CA TYR A 25 -2.78 -8.02 -14.03
C TYR A 25 -2.70 -9.18 -15.04
N ILE A 26 -2.71 -10.41 -14.54
CA ILE A 26 -2.67 -11.64 -15.35
C ILE A 26 -3.92 -11.73 -16.24
N GLU A 27 -5.08 -11.41 -15.66
CA GLU A 27 -6.35 -11.43 -16.39
C GLU A 27 -6.38 -10.34 -17.46
N SER A 28 -5.90 -9.13 -17.12
CA SER A 28 -5.82 -8.00 -18.05
C SER A 28 -4.86 -8.29 -19.21
N GLY A 29 -3.70 -8.89 -18.94
CA GLY A 29 -2.76 -9.36 -19.96
C GLY A 29 -3.37 -10.43 -20.86
N SER A 30 -4.12 -11.39 -20.30
CA SER A 30 -4.80 -12.43 -21.07
C SER A 30 -5.84 -11.84 -22.04
N TYR A 31 -6.58 -10.81 -21.63
CA TYR A 31 -7.51 -10.14 -22.53
C TYR A 31 -6.80 -9.40 -23.68
N MET A 32 -5.67 -8.74 -23.39
CA MET A 32 -4.90 -7.97 -24.39
C MET A 32 -4.15 -8.86 -25.38
N GLU A 33 -3.51 -9.94 -24.90
CA GLU A 33 -2.68 -10.81 -25.73
C GLU A 33 -3.47 -11.91 -26.45
N VAL A 34 -4.59 -12.37 -25.85
CA VAL A 34 -5.33 -13.54 -26.35
C VAL A 34 -6.74 -13.18 -26.79
N PHE A 35 -7.55 -12.57 -25.91
CA PHE A 35 -8.97 -12.38 -26.19
C PHE A 35 -9.22 -11.36 -27.33
N PHE A 36 -8.72 -10.13 -27.22
CA PHE A 36 -8.97 -9.11 -28.24
C PHE A 36 -8.39 -9.48 -29.62
N PRO A 37 -7.15 -10.01 -29.74
CA PRO A 37 -6.62 -10.47 -31.02
C PRO A 37 -7.44 -11.61 -31.62
N LYS A 38 -7.90 -12.56 -30.81
CA LYS A 38 -8.74 -13.68 -31.28
C LYS A 38 -10.08 -13.22 -31.84
N HIS A 39 -10.63 -12.13 -31.30
CA HIS A 39 -11.90 -11.53 -31.75
C HIS A 39 -11.71 -10.37 -32.74
N ASN A 40 -10.49 -10.16 -33.25
CA ASN A 40 -10.14 -9.06 -34.16
C ASN A 40 -10.56 -7.66 -33.65
N VAL A 41 -10.42 -7.47 -32.34
CA VAL A 41 -10.71 -6.20 -31.64
C VAL A 41 -9.42 -5.44 -31.40
N ARG A 42 -9.39 -4.16 -31.80
CA ARG A 42 -8.30 -3.24 -31.42
C ARG A 42 -8.49 -2.77 -29.99
N TYR A 43 -7.44 -2.78 -29.19
CA TYR A 43 -7.45 -2.23 -27.84
C TYR A 43 -6.51 -1.04 -27.72
N ILE A 44 -7.00 0.06 -27.14
CA ILE A 44 -6.24 1.30 -26.93
C ILE A 44 -6.35 1.71 -25.46
N ALA A 45 -5.21 1.91 -24.79
CA ALA A 45 -5.15 2.53 -23.47
C ALA A 45 -4.41 3.86 -23.56
N ILE A 46 -5.14 4.96 -23.35
CA ILE A 46 -4.67 6.32 -23.65
C ILE A 46 -3.49 6.72 -22.75
N THR A 47 -3.60 6.49 -21.45
CA THR A 47 -2.59 6.93 -20.46
C THR A 47 -1.31 6.11 -20.54
N ASP A 48 -1.43 4.84 -20.95
CA ASP A 48 -0.31 3.90 -21.03
C ASP A 48 0.35 3.87 -22.42
N ASN A 49 -0.10 4.75 -23.33
CA ASN A 49 0.36 4.84 -24.72
C ASN A 49 0.33 3.48 -25.45
N TYR A 50 -0.66 2.65 -25.12
CA TYR A 50 -0.77 1.29 -25.65
C TYR A 50 -1.80 1.25 -26.78
N ASP A 51 -1.41 0.64 -27.90
CA ASP A 51 -2.29 0.34 -29.01
C ASP A 51 -1.94 -1.04 -29.59
N SER A 52 -2.91 -1.95 -29.57
CA SER A 52 -2.71 -3.33 -30.01
C SER A 52 -2.36 -3.46 -31.51
N LEU A 53 -2.59 -2.42 -32.32
CA LEU A 53 -2.14 -2.35 -33.72
C LEU A 53 -0.64 -2.07 -33.85
N ASN A 54 -0.06 -1.32 -32.91
CA ASN A 54 1.33 -0.88 -32.95
C ASN A 54 2.21 -1.79 -32.09
N LYS A 55 2.26 -3.09 -32.43
CA LYS A 55 3.08 -4.14 -31.76
C LYS A 55 4.61 -3.89 -31.75
N GLN A 56 5.08 -2.73 -32.22
CA GLN A 56 6.50 -2.42 -32.42
C GLN A 56 7.18 -1.80 -31.19
N GLU A 57 6.44 -1.22 -30.25
CA GLU A 57 7.02 -0.89 -28.95
C GLU A 57 7.01 -2.18 -28.12
N MET A 58 8.20 -2.79 -27.94
CA MET A 58 8.38 -3.91 -27.01
C MET A 58 7.64 -3.57 -25.72
N ASP A 59 6.65 -4.38 -25.39
CA ASP A 59 5.75 -4.16 -24.26
C ASP A 59 6.54 -4.43 -22.96
N ILE A 60 7.34 -3.43 -22.55
CA ILE A 60 8.11 -3.41 -21.31
C ILE A 60 7.24 -2.94 -20.14
N ALA A 61 5.97 -2.60 -20.37
CA ALA A 61 5.02 -2.22 -19.31
C ALA A 61 4.89 -3.28 -18.20
N PRO A 62 4.83 -4.60 -18.50
CA PRO A 62 4.90 -5.65 -17.48
C PRO A 62 6.18 -5.60 -16.66
N PHE A 63 7.32 -5.40 -17.32
CA PHE A 63 8.61 -5.34 -16.66
C PHE A 63 8.77 -4.09 -15.81
N LYS A 64 8.28 -2.92 -16.25
CA LYS A 64 8.31 -1.68 -15.47
C LYS A 64 7.55 -1.82 -14.16
N ASN A 65 6.37 -2.45 -14.19
CA ASN A 65 5.58 -2.70 -12.99
C ASN A 65 6.27 -3.70 -12.06
N ILE A 66 6.83 -4.80 -12.59
CA ILE A 66 7.59 -5.77 -11.80
C ILE A 66 8.82 -5.11 -11.16
N LEU A 67 9.56 -4.30 -11.90
CA LEU A 67 10.74 -3.59 -11.39
C LEU A 67 10.36 -2.59 -10.30
N ASN A 68 9.23 -1.88 -10.45
CA ASN A 68 8.72 -0.97 -9.44
C ASN A 68 8.31 -1.74 -8.16
N ASP A 69 7.58 -2.85 -8.30
CA ASP A 69 7.21 -3.72 -7.19
C ASP A 69 8.44 -4.29 -6.47
N MET A 70 9.45 -4.73 -7.22
CA MET A 70 10.71 -5.24 -6.67
C MET A 70 11.47 -4.15 -5.91
N TYR A 71 11.56 -2.95 -6.48
CA TYR A 71 12.21 -1.80 -5.84
C TYR A 71 11.47 -1.37 -4.56
N SER A 72 10.15 -1.30 -4.62
CA SER A 72 9.28 -0.98 -3.48
C SER A 72 9.42 -2.02 -2.36
N ARG A 73 9.51 -3.31 -2.69
CA ARG A 73 9.75 -4.39 -1.73
C ARG A 73 11.14 -4.29 -1.10
N ASP A 74 12.18 -4.00 -1.89
CA ASP A 74 13.55 -3.86 -1.37
C ASP A 74 13.66 -2.67 -0.40
N ILE A 75 13.07 -1.52 -0.74
CA ILE A 75 12.99 -0.37 0.17
C ILE A 75 12.26 -0.75 1.46
N SER A 76 11.12 -1.42 1.34
CA SER A 76 10.33 -1.84 2.51
C SER A 76 11.14 -2.75 3.44
N LYS A 77 11.91 -3.70 2.88
CA LYS A 77 12.81 -4.57 3.65
C LYS A 77 13.91 -3.78 4.37
N LYS A 78 14.53 -2.81 3.68
CA LYS A 78 15.58 -1.96 4.29
C LYS A 78 15.03 -1.08 5.41
N VAL A 79 13.87 -0.45 5.21
CA VAL A 79 13.20 0.37 6.24
C VAL A 79 12.83 -0.50 7.45
N LEU A 80 12.25 -1.68 7.22
CA LEU A 80 11.91 -2.62 8.28
C LEU A 80 13.15 -3.06 9.05
N ALA A 81 14.25 -3.38 8.35
CA ALA A 81 15.51 -3.75 8.99
C ALA A 81 16.04 -2.63 9.89
N GLY A 82 16.03 -1.38 9.42
CA GLY A 82 16.40 -0.22 10.23
C GLY A 82 15.52 -0.04 11.47
N ARG A 83 14.20 -0.22 11.33
CA ARG A 83 13.25 -0.14 12.44
C ARG A 83 13.46 -1.27 13.46
N MET A 84 13.72 -2.49 12.99
CA MET A 84 14.01 -3.64 13.84
C MET A 84 15.33 -3.47 14.60
N THR A 85 16.37 -2.93 13.98
CA THR A 85 17.64 -2.62 14.66
C THR A 85 17.42 -1.64 15.81
N ARG A 86 16.71 -0.54 15.57
CA ARG A 86 16.37 0.43 16.63
C ARG A 86 15.53 -0.20 17.75
N SER A 87 14.54 -1.02 17.38
CA SER A 87 13.71 -1.74 18.36
C SER A 87 14.54 -2.69 19.22
N ARG A 88 15.51 -3.41 18.64
CA ARG A 88 16.42 -4.31 19.38
C ARG A 88 17.38 -3.57 20.31
N GLN A 89 17.68 -2.31 20.02
CA GLN A 89 18.44 -1.42 20.89
C GLN A 89 17.57 -0.84 22.04
N GLY A 90 16.31 -1.24 22.14
CA GLY A 90 15.38 -0.70 23.14
C GLY A 90 14.89 0.72 22.83
N LYS A 91 15.17 1.25 21.64
CA LYS A 91 14.76 2.60 21.26
C LYS A 91 13.28 2.63 20.86
N PHE A 92 12.59 3.68 21.29
CA PHE A 92 11.26 4.01 20.83
C PHE A 92 11.26 4.27 19.32
N CYS A 93 10.40 3.54 18.61
CA CYS A 93 10.27 3.53 17.16
C CYS A 93 8.85 3.92 16.69
N GLY A 94 8.06 4.52 17.59
CA GLY A 94 6.70 4.96 17.34
C GLY A 94 6.61 6.43 16.92
N GLY A 95 5.38 6.86 16.63
CA GLY A 95 5.07 8.26 16.35
C GLY A 95 5.04 9.09 17.63
N GLN A 96 3.83 9.52 18.02
CA GLN A 96 3.62 10.28 19.24
C GLN A 96 3.81 9.38 20.48
N PRO A 97 4.50 9.86 21.55
CA PRO A 97 4.56 9.18 22.83
C PRO A 97 3.17 8.96 23.46
N LEU A 98 3.07 7.94 24.30
CA LEU A 98 1.86 7.67 25.09
C LEU A 98 1.68 8.74 26.18
N LEU A 99 0.43 8.99 26.58
CA LEU A 99 0.11 9.93 27.67
C LEU A 99 0.88 9.57 28.95
N GLY A 100 1.50 10.56 29.59
CA GLY A 100 2.38 10.39 30.76
C GLY A 100 3.87 10.21 30.42
N LEU A 101 4.22 10.08 29.14
CA LEU A 101 5.59 10.02 28.65
C LEU A 101 5.83 11.10 27.58
N MET A 102 7.07 11.56 27.48
CA MET A 102 7.53 12.43 26.40
C MET A 102 8.81 11.87 25.78
N ARG A 103 9.22 12.40 24.63
CA ARG A 103 10.55 12.10 24.08
C ARG A 103 11.61 12.79 24.93
N ASP A 104 12.70 12.07 25.18
CA ASP A 104 13.88 12.67 25.77
C ASP A 104 14.45 13.75 24.82
N PRO A 105 14.66 14.99 25.29
CA PRO A 105 15.29 16.05 24.50
C PRO A 105 16.68 15.69 23.98
N ASP A 106 17.41 14.82 24.70
CA ASP A 106 18.78 14.45 24.41
C ASP A 106 18.90 13.15 23.58
N ASP A 107 17.90 12.26 23.63
CA ASP A 107 17.79 11.09 22.75
C ASP A 107 16.34 10.84 22.31
N ASN A 108 16.02 11.21 21.07
CA ASN A 108 14.68 10.97 20.48
C ASN A 108 14.22 9.50 20.47
N GLY A 109 15.14 8.54 20.65
CA GLY A 109 14.84 7.13 20.81
C GLY A 109 14.53 6.70 22.25
N HIS A 110 14.63 7.60 23.22
CA HIS A 110 14.35 7.36 24.63
C HIS A 110 13.07 8.10 25.04
N LEU A 111 12.23 7.45 25.85
CA LEU A 111 11.04 8.07 26.43
C LEU A 111 11.28 8.31 27.91
N ILE A 112 10.95 9.52 28.35
CA ILE A 112 11.04 9.93 29.75
C ILE A 112 9.66 10.31 30.28
N ILE A 113 9.52 10.40 31.59
CA ILE A 113 8.27 10.79 32.25
C ILE A 113 7.95 12.25 31.90
N ASP A 114 6.73 12.49 31.43
CA ASP A 114 6.24 13.84 31.19
C ASP A 114 5.72 14.45 32.52
N PRO A 115 6.34 15.51 33.07
CA PRO A 115 5.92 16.09 34.33
C PRO A 115 4.53 16.71 34.26
N GLU A 116 4.05 17.13 33.08
CA GLU A 116 2.72 17.71 32.93
C GLU A 116 1.63 16.64 32.88
N THR A 117 1.85 15.57 32.11
CA THR A 117 0.81 14.55 31.87
C THR A 117 0.93 13.32 32.77
N ALA A 118 2.09 13.02 33.35
CA ALA A 118 2.26 11.88 34.26
C ALA A 118 1.38 11.92 35.53
N PRO A 119 1.10 13.09 36.16
CA PRO A 119 0.16 13.17 37.27
C PRO A 119 -1.24 12.67 36.92
N ILE A 120 -1.67 12.83 35.66
CA ILE A 120 -2.96 12.34 35.16
C ILE A 120 -2.99 10.81 35.23
N ILE A 121 -1.93 10.16 34.74
CA ILE A 121 -1.81 8.69 34.77
C ILE A 121 -1.82 8.19 36.21
N ARG A 122 -1.04 8.81 37.11
CA ARG A 122 -1.02 8.43 38.54
C ARG A 122 -2.41 8.54 39.16
N ARG A 123 -3.10 9.66 38.93
CA ARG A 123 -4.46 9.86 39.40
C ARG A 123 -5.46 8.82 38.86
N ILE A 124 -5.32 8.40 37.61
CA ILE A 124 -6.15 7.33 37.04
C ILE A 124 -5.96 6.02 37.81
N PHE A 125 -4.71 5.66 38.13
CA PHE A 125 -4.42 4.46 38.93
C PHE A 125 -4.90 4.60 40.38
N ASP A 126 -4.72 5.76 41.01
CA ASP A 126 -5.21 6.03 42.38
C ASP A 126 -6.73 5.86 42.44
N LEU A 127 -7.47 6.45 41.49
CA LEU A 127 -8.93 6.30 41.39
C LEU A 127 -9.35 4.85 41.20
N ALA A 128 -8.60 4.07 40.41
CA ALA A 128 -8.90 2.66 40.23
C ALA A 128 -8.69 1.86 41.53
N LEU A 129 -7.65 2.17 42.30
CA LEU A 129 -7.39 1.55 43.62
C LEU A 129 -8.45 1.95 44.65
N ASP A 130 -8.98 3.17 44.57
CA ASP A 130 -10.06 3.68 45.43
C ASP A 130 -11.45 3.14 45.06
N GLY A 131 -11.53 2.17 44.14
CA GLY A 131 -12.77 1.47 43.78
C GLY A 131 -13.60 2.17 42.70
N PHE A 132 -13.08 3.21 42.05
CA PHE A 132 -13.72 3.86 40.89
C PHE A 132 -13.37 3.18 39.55
N GLY A 133 -12.86 1.95 39.59
CA GLY A 133 -12.60 1.14 38.42
C GLY A 133 -13.89 0.59 37.78
N ASN A 134 -13.87 0.40 36.45
CA ASN A 134 -14.99 -0.22 35.70
C ASN A 134 -15.00 -1.77 35.75
N MET A 135 -14.22 -2.40 36.64
CA MET A 135 -14.31 -3.85 36.81
C MET A 135 -15.61 -4.16 37.56
N LYS A 136 -16.57 -4.76 36.84
CA LYS A 136 -17.73 -5.41 37.45
C LYS A 136 -17.26 -6.70 38.11
N ASP A 137 -17.57 -6.86 39.39
CA ASP A 137 -17.47 -8.13 40.12
C ASP A 137 -18.32 -9.23 39.45
#